data_AF-A0A661PPF0-F1
#
_entry.id   AF-A0A661PPF0-F1
#
_cell.length_a   1.000
_cell.length_b   1.000
_cell.length_c   1.000
_cell.angle_alpha   90.00
_cell.angle_beta   90.00
_cell.angle_gamma   90.00
#
_symmetry.space_group_name_H-M   'P 1'
#
loop_
_entity.id
_entity.type
_entity.pdbx_description
1 polymer ?
#
loop_
_entity_poly.entity_id
_entity_poly.type
_entity_poly.pdbx_seq_one_letter_code
_entity_poly.pdbx_strand_id
1 'polypeptide(L)'
;MAQAESTTVRLKVSPEIARIVKPGAPRDAQLAAARGALPLTGKDLLTVLFFLCNSCDVEIKKEAVNTLRQLPETILTPVFKDESLHPQLLELLARARTSGVELMAAVIIHPATNLKTLLYLAGKASTEVLERLAGHQGLLYQSPELVEAIIANPAAEKALKFKLGWQEPVLESKKVDTSDNDENADEDEGRNPTEIESLLEDADEEGLSKYQIALELKVAEKIKMGLTGDKEWRTLMMKDANKLVQGAVMKNPRISDGEVLIVAKNKTSSDDLIRLILLNKDWIKNYEIKKALVVHPKTPVPKALRYISFLTMKDIKNLSKSRQISNIVASAARKELEKRIKKQGG
;
A
#
# COMPACT_ATOMS: atom_id res chain seq x y z
N MET A 1 25.97 -12.56 14.59
CA MET A 1 25.63 -12.98 15.97
C MET A 1 25.59 -11.72 16.83
N ALA A 2 24.41 -11.15 17.06
CA ALA A 2 24.26 -9.92 17.86
C ALA A 2 24.07 -10.29 19.33
N GLN A 3 24.93 -9.74 20.18
CA GLN A 3 25.00 -9.99 21.62
C GLN A 3 23.69 -9.54 22.29
N ALA A 4 23.05 -10.45 23.02
CA ALA A 4 21.91 -10.14 23.86
C ALA A 4 22.41 -9.48 25.16
N GLU A 5 22.33 -8.16 25.26
CA GLU A 5 22.55 -7.44 26.51
C GLU A 5 21.53 -7.89 27.56
N SER A 6 21.98 -8.66 28.55
CA SER A 6 21.15 -9.15 29.66
C SER A 6 20.84 -8.02 30.64
N THR A 7 19.89 -7.16 30.27
CA THR A 7 19.38 -6.12 31.17
C THR A 7 18.62 -6.79 32.32
N THR A 8 19.17 -6.75 33.53
CA THR A 8 18.54 -7.36 34.70
C THR A 8 17.39 -6.44 35.17
N VAL A 9 16.14 -6.81 34.88
CA VAL A 9 14.96 -6.01 35.23
C VAL A 9 14.50 -6.32 36.65
N ARG A 10 14.42 -5.31 37.52
CA ARG A 10 13.92 -5.44 38.90
C ARG A 10 12.50 -4.91 38.99
N LEU A 11 11.53 -5.81 39.14
CA LEU A 11 10.11 -5.47 39.31
C LEU A 11 9.69 -5.66 40.77
N LYS A 12 8.96 -4.70 41.34
CA LYS A 12 8.26 -4.90 42.62
C LYS A 12 7.06 -5.79 42.34
N VAL A 13 7.06 -6.98 42.93
CA VAL A 13 6.02 -7.99 42.72
C VAL A 13 5.22 -8.22 43.99
N SER A 14 3.91 -8.39 43.85
CA SER A 14 3.02 -8.85 44.91
C SER A 14 3.46 -10.23 45.43
N PRO A 15 3.22 -10.56 46.71
CA PRO A 15 3.65 -11.83 47.31
C PRO A 15 3.08 -13.07 46.62
N GLU A 16 1.90 -12.95 45.99
CA GLU A 16 1.27 -14.02 45.21
C GLU A 16 2.05 -14.32 43.91
N ILE A 17 2.49 -13.28 43.21
CA ILE A 17 3.33 -13.37 42.00
C ILE A 17 4.67 -14.02 42.34
N ALA A 18 5.27 -13.59 43.46
CA ALA A 18 6.54 -14.13 43.92
C ALA A 18 6.48 -15.64 44.20
N ARG A 19 5.32 -16.20 44.58
CA ARG A 19 5.15 -17.65 44.77
C ARG A 19 5.14 -18.43 43.44
N ILE A 20 4.65 -17.81 42.37
CA ILE A 20 4.51 -18.45 41.04
C ILE A 20 5.81 -18.36 40.23
N VAL A 21 6.56 -17.26 40.39
CA VAL A 21 7.74 -16.93 39.57
C VAL A 21 9.06 -17.44 40.18
N LYS A 22 9.08 -17.83 41.47
CA LYS A 22 10.29 -18.32 42.13
C LYS A 22 10.87 -19.58 41.44
N PRO A 23 12.21 -19.74 41.40
CA PRO A 23 12.85 -20.97 40.94
C PRO A 23 12.36 -22.15 41.81
N GLY A 24 11.67 -23.12 41.19
CA GLY A 24 11.07 -24.27 41.89
C GLY A 24 9.58 -24.18 42.19
N ALA A 25 8.87 -23.16 41.68
CA ALA A 25 7.41 -23.10 41.78
C ALA A 25 6.73 -24.26 41.02
N PRO A 26 5.55 -24.75 41.50
CA PRO A 26 4.87 -25.87 40.88
C PRO A 26 4.41 -25.54 39.45
N ARG A 27 4.73 -26.45 38.51
CA ARG A 27 4.45 -26.30 37.08
C ARG A 27 2.97 -26.04 36.81
N ASP A 28 2.07 -26.74 37.50
CA ASP A 28 0.62 -26.58 37.33
C ASP A 28 0.13 -25.17 37.68
N ALA A 29 0.71 -24.54 38.70
CA ALA A 29 0.37 -23.18 39.08
C ALA A 29 0.89 -22.16 38.04
N GLN A 30 2.07 -22.40 37.47
CA GLN A 30 2.61 -21.57 36.39
C GLN A 30 1.78 -21.69 35.11
N LEU A 31 1.29 -22.89 34.80
CA LEU A 31 0.45 -23.15 33.64
C LEU A 31 -0.96 -22.53 33.83
N ALA A 32 -1.56 -22.67 35.01
CA ALA A 32 -2.81 -21.99 35.36
C ALA A 32 -2.67 -20.45 35.28
N ALA A 33 -1.54 -19.91 35.74
CA ALA A 33 -1.22 -18.51 35.62
C ALA A 33 -1.02 -18.06 34.16
N ALA A 34 -0.32 -18.86 33.35
CA ALA A 34 -0.09 -18.59 31.93
C ALA A 34 -1.39 -18.53 31.14
N ARG A 35 -2.40 -19.33 31.52
CA ARG A 35 -3.76 -19.32 30.93
C ARG A 35 -4.67 -18.22 31.48
N GLY A 36 -4.22 -17.44 32.48
CA GLY A 36 -5.04 -16.41 33.13
C GLY A 36 -6.16 -16.98 34.01
N ALA A 37 -6.04 -18.23 34.48
CA ALA A 37 -7.07 -18.89 35.29
C ALA A 37 -7.00 -18.53 36.79
N LEU A 38 -5.97 -17.80 37.22
CA LEU A 38 -5.82 -17.32 38.59
C LEU A 38 -6.54 -15.97 38.77
N PRO A 39 -7.05 -15.66 39.97
CA PRO A 39 -7.77 -14.42 40.26
C PRO A 39 -6.80 -13.22 40.42
N LEU A 40 -5.94 -13.01 39.42
CA LEU A 40 -4.99 -11.91 39.38
C LEU A 40 -5.60 -10.75 38.58
N THR A 41 -5.51 -9.53 39.13
CA THR A 41 -6.10 -8.34 38.51
C THR A 41 -5.06 -7.49 37.78
N GLY A 42 -5.36 -7.08 36.55
CA GLY A 42 -4.66 -6.02 35.81
C GLY A 42 -3.13 -6.12 35.84
N LYS A 43 -2.50 -5.27 36.66
CA LYS A 43 -1.03 -5.14 36.79
C LYS A 43 -0.36 -6.43 37.23
N ASP A 44 -0.98 -7.16 38.16
CA ASP A 44 -0.40 -8.37 38.72
C ASP A 44 -0.42 -9.52 37.71
N LEU A 45 -1.50 -9.60 36.92
CA LEU A 45 -1.60 -10.52 35.80
C LEU A 45 -0.55 -10.22 34.72
N LEU A 46 -0.41 -8.95 34.33
CA LEU A 46 0.59 -8.54 33.33
C LEU A 46 2.02 -8.83 33.80
N THR A 47 2.29 -8.61 35.09
CA THR A 47 3.61 -8.87 35.69
C THR A 47 3.92 -10.36 35.73
N VAL A 48 2.96 -11.21 36.07
CA VAL A 48 3.14 -12.68 36.00
C VAL A 48 3.38 -13.13 34.56
N LEU A 49 2.58 -12.66 33.60
CA LEU A 49 2.75 -13.01 32.19
C LEU A 49 4.11 -12.55 31.64
N PHE A 50 4.65 -11.42 32.10
CA PHE A 50 6.00 -10.97 31.75
C PHE A 50 7.07 -12.00 32.14
N PHE A 51 7.01 -12.52 33.37
CA PHE A 51 7.96 -13.54 33.82
C PHE A 51 7.78 -14.87 33.09
N LEU A 52 6.52 -15.30 32.86
CA LEU A 52 6.22 -16.56 32.19
C LEU A 52 6.59 -16.54 30.70
N CYS A 53 6.51 -15.38 30.03
CA CYS A 53 7.01 -15.21 28.66
C CYS A 53 8.53 -15.47 28.52
N ASN A 54 9.28 -15.30 29.61
CA ASN A 54 10.72 -15.53 29.68
C ASN A 54 11.09 -16.88 30.34
N SER A 55 10.10 -17.72 30.62
CA SER A 55 10.33 -19.04 31.21
C SER A 55 11.07 -19.99 30.26
N CYS A 56 11.80 -20.96 30.82
CA CYS A 56 12.51 -21.99 30.06
C CYS A 56 11.57 -23.05 29.47
N ASP A 57 10.35 -23.18 30.02
CA ASP A 57 9.34 -24.13 29.55
C ASP A 57 8.60 -23.55 28.33
N VAL A 58 8.71 -24.27 27.20
CA VAL A 58 8.13 -23.86 25.91
C VAL A 58 6.61 -23.81 25.97
N GLU A 59 5.97 -24.70 26.73
CA GLU A 59 4.52 -24.79 26.84
C GLU A 59 3.96 -23.59 27.61
N ILE A 60 4.53 -23.31 28.78
CA ILE A 60 4.15 -22.16 29.62
C ILE A 60 4.37 -20.86 28.86
N LYS A 61 5.51 -20.73 28.16
CA LYS A 61 5.81 -19.56 27.34
C LYS A 61 4.77 -19.36 26.24
N LYS A 62 4.40 -20.42 25.52
CA LYS A 62 3.41 -20.37 24.44
C LYS A 62 2.04 -19.93 24.96
N GLU A 63 1.59 -20.52 26.06
CA GLU A 63 0.31 -20.17 26.69
C GLU A 63 0.33 -18.72 27.20
N ALA A 64 1.40 -18.29 27.86
CA ALA A 64 1.52 -16.92 28.36
C ALA A 64 1.47 -15.88 27.23
N VAL A 65 2.15 -16.14 26.10
CA VAL A 65 2.09 -15.26 24.91
C VAL A 65 0.70 -15.25 24.29
N ASN A 66 0.01 -16.40 24.22
CA ASN A 66 -1.34 -16.49 23.71
C ASN A 66 -2.32 -15.68 24.57
N THR A 67 -2.28 -15.86 25.90
CA THR A 67 -3.09 -15.09 26.84
C THR A 67 -2.79 -13.60 26.72
N LEU A 68 -1.50 -13.22 26.66
CA LEU A 68 -1.11 -11.83 26.49
C LEU A 68 -1.67 -11.22 25.20
N ARG A 69 -1.79 -11.96 24.11
CA ARG A 69 -2.41 -11.51 22.84
C ARG A 69 -3.93 -11.43 22.88
N GLN A 70 -4.58 -12.15 23.80
CA GLN A 70 -6.05 -12.25 23.90
C GLN A 70 -6.69 -11.51 25.09
N LEU A 71 -5.93 -11.10 26.12
CA LEU A 71 -6.36 -10.18 27.18
C LEU A 71 -7.31 -9.05 26.68
N PRO A 72 -8.51 -8.92 27.23
CA PRO A 72 -9.43 -7.85 26.89
C PRO A 72 -8.89 -6.45 27.22
N GLU A 73 -9.28 -5.46 26.42
CA GLU A 73 -8.92 -4.05 26.65
C GLU A 73 -9.48 -3.54 27.98
N THR A 74 -10.63 -4.05 28.43
CA THR A 74 -11.25 -3.72 29.73
C THR A 74 -10.33 -3.96 30.93
N ILE A 75 -9.42 -4.93 30.82
CA ILE A 75 -8.41 -5.24 31.85
C ILE A 75 -7.20 -4.32 31.72
N LEU A 76 -6.87 -3.88 30.51
CA LEU A 76 -5.66 -3.11 30.20
C LEU A 76 -5.88 -1.59 30.40
N THR A 77 -7.08 -1.06 30.13
CA THR A 77 -7.43 0.35 30.36
C THR A 77 -7.13 0.84 31.78
N PRO A 78 -7.51 0.15 32.88
CA PRO A 78 -7.16 0.60 34.23
C PRO A 78 -5.65 0.49 34.51
N VAL A 79 -4.94 -0.42 33.86
CA VAL A 79 -3.49 -0.59 34.02
C VAL A 79 -2.72 0.59 33.42
N PHE A 80 -3.18 1.14 32.29
CA PHE A 80 -2.58 2.34 31.68
C PHE A 80 -2.86 3.63 32.46
N LYS A 81 -3.81 3.64 33.41
CA LYS A 81 -4.02 4.78 34.30
C LYS A 81 -3.05 4.81 35.48
N ASP A 82 -2.38 3.69 35.76
CA ASP A 82 -1.41 3.59 36.85
C ASP A 82 -0.03 4.09 36.37
N GLU A 83 0.33 5.31 36.77
CA GLU A 83 1.63 5.91 36.45
C GLU A 83 2.83 5.12 37.03
N SER A 84 2.58 4.25 38.03
CA SER A 84 3.62 3.40 38.62
C SER A 84 3.90 2.12 37.82
N LEU A 85 3.35 2.01 36.61
CA LEU A 85 3.59 0.88 35.71
C LEU A 85 5.04 0.89 35.20
N HIS A 86 5.69 -0.27 35.28
CA HIS A 86 7.09 -0.38 34.88
C HIS A 86 7.25 -0.33 33.34
N PRO A 87 8.22 0.42 32.79
CA PRO A 87 8.42 0.59 31.34
C PRO A 87 8.53 -0.73 30.55
N GLN A 88 9.13 -1.76 31.15
CA GLN A 88 9.27 -3.08 30.53
C GLN A 88 7.93 -3.80 30.27
N LEU A 89 6.91 -3.52 31.08
CA LEU A 89 5.57 -4.10 30.88
C LEU A 89 4.87 -3.45 29.69
N LEU A 90 5.08 -2.15 29.49
CA LEU A 90 4.64 -1.42 28.30
C LEU A 90 5.36 -1.93 27.06
N GLU A 91 6.67 -2.19 27.16
CA GLU A 91 7.44 -2.80 26.08
C GLU A 91 6.91 -4.21 25.70
N LEU A 92 6.57 -5.03 26.70
CA LEU A 92 5.98 -6.34 26.48
C LEU A 92 4.65 -6.24 25.71
N LEU A 93 3.77 -5.31 26.11
CA LEU A 93 2.49 -5.06 25.43
C LEU A 93 2.71 -4.56 24.00
N ALA A 94 3.63 -3.61 23.81
CA ALA A 94 4.04 -3.09 22.51
C ALA A 94 4.52 -4.22 21.58
N ARG A 95 5.34 -5.14 22.08
CA ARG A 95 5.86 -6.29 21.33
C ARG A 95 4.80 -7.34 21.02
N ALA A 96 3.87 -7.57 21.93
CA ALA A 96 2.87 -8.62 21.78
C ALA A 96 1.66 -8.21 20.92
N ARG A 97 1.33 -6.92 20.86
CA ARG A 97 0.07 -6.42 20.27
C ARG A 97 0.23 -5.21 19.35
N THR A 98 1.21 -5.22 18.46
CA THR A 98 1.47 -4.09 17.55
C THR A 98 0.27 -3.66 16.70
N SER A 99 -0.73 -4.52 16.49
CA SER A 99 -1.92 -4.24 15.68
C SER A 99 -3.06 -3.49 16.41
N GLY A 100 -3.04 -3.42 17.74
CA GLY A 100 -4.14 -2.80 18.51
C GLY A 100 -4.00 -1.29 18.59
N VAL A 101 -4.78 -0.54 17.81
CA VAL A 101 -4.60 0.91 17.64
C VAL A 101 -4.86 1.69 18.94
N GLU A 102 -5.98 1.43 19.61
CA GLU A 102 -6.37 2.13 20.84
C GLU A 102 -5.40 1.83 21.99
N LEU A 103 -4.97 0.56 22.10
CA LEU A 103 -3.99 0.14 23.09
C LEU A 103 -2.62 0.79 22.86
N MET A 104 -2.16 0.85 21.61
CA MET A 104 -0.88 1.49 21.30
C MET A 104 -0.94 3.00 21.47
N ALA A 105 -2.07 3.64 21.21
CA ALA A 105 -2.27 5.05 21.55
C ALA A 105 -2.09 5.31 23.06
N ALA A 106 -2.65 4.45 23.92
CA ALA A 106 -2.45 4.53 25.36
C ALA A 106 -0.98 4.33 25.77
N VAL A 107 -0.27 3.38 25.14
CA VAL A 107 1.17 3.17 25.39
C VAL A 107 1.99 4.40 24.99
N ILE A 108 1.70 5.03 23.84
CA ILE A 108 2.44 6.19 23.34
C ILE A 108 2.29 7.41 24.26
N ILE A 109 1.09 7.61 24.83
CA ILE A 109 0.79 8.76 25.70
C ILE A 109 1.32 8.54 27.13
N HIS A 110 1.60 7.30 27.52
CA HIS A 110 1.97 6.99 28.90
C HIS A 110 3.35 7.56 29.29
N PRO A 111 3.48 8.23 30.46
CA PRO A 111 4.72 8.92 30.85
C PRO A 111 5.90 7.96 31.11
N ALA A 112 5.63 6.71 31.51
CA ALA A 112 6.65 5.69 31.74
C ALA A 112 7.12 4.97 30.45
N THR A 113 6.74 5.42 29.26
CA THR A 113 7.14 4.76 28.01
C THR A 113 8.55 5.17 27.60
N ASN A 114 9.43 4.18 27.49
CA ASN A 114 10.82 4.39 27.08
C ASN A 114 10.94 4.64 25.57
N LEU A 115 11.95 5.42 25.17
CA LEU A 115 12.29 5.67 23.76
C LEU A 115 12.52 4.37 22.97
N LYS A 116 13.17 3.37 23.56
CA LYS A 116 13.38 2.04 22.94
C LYS A 116 12.05 1.39 22.52
N THR A 117 11.00 1.54 23.31
CA THR A 117 9.67 1.02 23.02
C THR A 117 9.01 1.80 21.89
N LEU A 118 9.15 3.13 21.89
CA LEU A 118 8.63 3.99 20.82
C LEU A 118 9.33 3.71 19.48
N LEU A 119 10.64 3.49 19.47
CA LEU A 119 11.40 3.10 18.28
C LEU A 119 10.95 1.74 17.74
N TYR A 120 10.72 0.77 18.62
CA TYR A 120 10.17 -0.53 18.23
C TYR A 120 8.78 -0.39 17.59
N LEU A 121 7.91 0.45 18.16
CA LEU A 121 6.60 0.74 17.58
C LEU A 121 6.73 1.45 16.24
N ALA A 122 7.60 2.46 16.14
CA ALA A 122 7.85 3.19 14.91
C ALA A 122 8.24 2.26 13.76
N GLY A 123 9.00 1.18 14.00
CA GLY A 123 9.42 0.24 12.95
C GLY A 123 8.44 -0.91 12.64
N LYS A 124 7.45 -1.20 13.50
CA LYS A 124 6.58 -2.40 13.37
C LYS A 124 5.08 -2.11 13.45
N ALA A 125 4.67 -0.92 13.83
CA ALA A 125 3.27 -0.56 14.00
C ALA A 125 2.56 -0.32 12.65
N SER A 126 1.23 -0.38 12.70
CA SER A 126 0.34 -0.07 11.57
C SER A 126 0.25 1.45 11.32
N THR A 127 -0.24 1.82 10.15
CA THR A 127 -0.38 3.21 9.69
C THR A 127 -1.08 4.11 10.72
N GLU A 128 -2.21 3.67 11.27
CA GLU A 128 -2.99 4.45 12.25
C GLU A 128 -2.21 4.73 13.54
N VAL A 129 -1.41 3.76 14.01
CA VAL A 129 -0.57 3.94 15.20
C VAL A 129 0.59 4.90 14.91
N LEU A 130 1.16 4.85 13.71
CA LEU A 130 2.22 5.77 13.28
C LEU A 130 1.71 7.21 13.16
N GLU A 131 0.47 7.41 12.71
CA GLU A 131 -0.17 8.74 12.71
C GLU A 131 -0.33 9.29 14.12
N ARG A 132 -0.78 8.47 15.07
CA ARG A 132 -0.88 8.87 16.48
C ARG A 132 0.48 9.18 17.09
N LEU A 133 1.51 8.40 16.76
CA LEU A 133 2.88 8.66 17.17
C LEU A 133 3.39 9.99 16.58
N ALA A 134 3.10 10.24 15.30
CA ALA A 134 3.48 11.46 14.60
C ALA A 134 2.74 12.72 15.08
N GLY A 135 1.58 12.54 15.72
CA GLY A 135 0.82 13.63 16.35
C GLY A 135 1.54 14.28 17.55
N HIS A 136 2.46 13.56 18.21
CA HIS A 136 3.20 14.07 19.37
C HIS A 136 4.48 14.81 18.96
N GLN A 137 4.32 16.00 18.40
CA GLN A 137 5.42 16.83 17.89
C GLN A 137 6.54 17.09 18.91
N GLY A 138 6.20 17.19 20.21
CA GLY A 138 7.20 17.37 21.28
C GLY A 138 8.18 16.19 21.41
N LEU A 139 7.69 14.95 21.27
CA LEU A 139 8.54 13.75 21.31
C LEU A 139 9.42 13.63 20.06
N LEU A 140 8.86 13.97 18.90
CA LEU A 140 9.60 13.97 17.63
C LEU A 140 10.73 14.99 17.62
N TYR A 141 10.50 16.17 18.19
CA TYR A 141 11.53 17.21 18.30
C TYR A 141 12.67 16.80 19.24
N GLN A 142 12.33 16.14 20.35
CA GLN A 142 13.32 15.69 21.33
C GLN A 142 14.11 14.46 20.87
N SER A 143 13.58 13.67 19.93
CA SER A 143 14.15 12.37 19.53
C SER A 143 14.13 12.20 18.00
N PRO A 144 15.14 12.70 17.27
CA PRO A 144 15.20 12.59 15.81
C PRO A 144 15.28 11.13 15.32
N GLU A 145 15.87 10.23 16.11
CA GLU A 145 15.90 8.77 15.84
C GLU A 145 14.49 8.18 15.65
N LEU A 146 13.49 8.76 16.33
CA LEU A 146 12.10 8.32 16.21
C LEU A 146 11.50 8.68 14.85
N VAL A 147 11.85 9.87 14.34
CA VAL A 147 11.42 10.34 13.02
C VAL A 147 11.97 9.42 11.93
N GLU A 148 13.27 9.11 12.00
CA GLU A 148 13.93 8.20 11.07
C GLU A 148 13.29 6.80 11.08
N ALA A 149 12.99 6.28 12.28
CA ALA A 149 12.33 4.98 12.43
C ALA A 149 10.91 4.94 11.82
N ILE A 150 10.13 6.03 11.96
CA ILE A 150 8.80 6.15 11.35
C ILE A 150 8.91 6.21 9.82
N ILE A 151 9.87 6.98 9.31
CA ILE A 151 10.14 7.11 7.88
C ILE A 151 10.57 5.76 7.26
N ALA A 152 11.42 5.00 7.95
CA ALA A 152 11.90 3.70 7.52
C ALA A 152 10.80 2.62 7.51
N ASN A 153 9.68 2.83 8.20
CA ASN A 153 8.61 1.84 8.29
C ASN A 153 7.89 1.68 6.93
N PRO A 154 7.74 0.44 6.40
CA PRO A 154 7.00 0.19 5.17
C PRO A 154 5.49 0.50 5.27
N ALA A 155 4.91 0.45 6.48
CA ALA A 155 3.51 0.76 6.72
C ALA A 155 3.21 2.26 6.88
N ALA A 156 4.24 3.11 6.96
CA ALA A 156 4.03 4.57 6.99
C ALA A 156 3.57 5.08 5.62
N GLU A 157 2.47 5.82 5.61
CA GLU A 157 1.97 6.45 4.40
C GLU A 157 2.90 7.55 3.89
N LYS A 158 2.95 7.72 2.56
CA LYS A 158 3.79 8.72 1.90
C LYS A 158 3.51 10.13 2.43
N ALA A 159 2.24 10.49 2.63
CA ALA A 159 1.84 11.79 3.17
C ALA A 159 2.42 12.05 4.57
N LEU A 160 2.44 11.03 5.43
CA LEU A 160 3.02 11.10 6.76
C LEU A 160 4.54 11.21 6.69
N LYS A 161 5.20 10.47 5.79
CA LYS A 161 6.65 10.59 5.56
C LYS A 161 7.04 12.01 5.13
N PHE A 162 6.34 12.58 4.14
CA PHE A 162 6.59 13.95 3.69
C PHE A 162 6.42 14.98 4.82
N LYS A 163 5.39 14.83 5.66
CA LYS A 163 5.14 15.72 6.80
C LYS A 163 6.26 15.67 7.86
N LEU A 164 6.94 14.54 7.98
CA LEU A 164 8.05 14.31 8.91
C LEU A 164 9.42 14.70 8.35
N GLY A 165 9.46 15.38 7.20
CA GLY A 165 10.72 15.83 6.60
C GLY A 165 11.42 14.76 5.76
N TRP A 166 10.72 13.66 5.42
CA TRP A 166 11.20 12.76 4.39
C TRP A 166 11.20 13.51 3.06
N GLN A 167 12.41 13.84 2.60
CA GLN A 167 12.63 14.18 1.21
C GLN A 167 12.65 12.86 0.44
N GLU A 168 11.96 12.82 -0.69
CA GLU A 168 12.03 11.68 -1.59
C GLU A 168 13.51 11.50 -1.95
N PRO A 169 14.17 10.40 -1.50
CA PRO A 169 15.52 10.14 -1.93
C PRO A 169 15.47 10.10 -3.45
N VAL A 170 16.41 10.81 -4.09
CA VAL A 170 16.66 10.67 -5.52
C VAL A 170 17.07 9.22 -5.72
N LEU A 171 16.09 8.37 -6.02
CA LEU A 171 16.27 6.93 -6.09
C LEU A 171 16.94 6.61 -7.43
N GLU A 172 18.25 6.39 -7.37
CA GLU A 172 18.88 5.32 -8.14
C GLU A 172 17.96 4.08 -8.04
N SER A 173 17.37 3.70 -9.18
CA SER A 173 16.32 2.69 -9.25
C SER A 173 16.87 1.29 -8.97
N LYS A 174 16.86 0.86 -7.70
CA LYS A 174 16.97 -0.57 -7.36
C LYS A 174 15.63 -1.27 -7.55
N LYS A 175 15.56 -1.96 -8.70
CA LYS A 175 14.83 -3.20 -9.03
C LYS A 175 13.74 -3.62 -8.04
N VAL A 176 12.47 -3.43 -8.46
CA VAL A 176 11.37 -4.27 -8.00
C VAL A 176 11.30 -5.45 -8.95
N ASP A 177 11.66 -6.63 -8.44
CA ASP A 177 11.46 -7.90 -9.10
C ASP A 177 9.96 -8.09 -9.42
N THR A 178 9.60 -7.87 -10.67
CA THR A 178 8.58 -8.68 -11.33
C THR A 178 9.31 -9.77 -12.08
N SER A 179 9.37 -10.96 -11.47
CA SER A 179 9.69 -12.21 -12.15
C SER A 179 8.69 -12.42 -13.30
N ASP A 180 9.14 -12.13 -14.52
CA ASP A 180 9.23 -13.09 -15.63
C ASP A 180 9.24 -12.34 -16.96
N ASN A 181 10.34 -12.56 -17.70
CA ASN A 181 10.58 -12.27 -19.13
C ASN A 181 10.69 -10.80 -19.56
N ASP A 182 11.92 -10.27 -19.67
CA ASP A 182 12.71 -10.36 -20.92
C ASP A 182 14.11 -9.79 -20.67
N GLU A 183 15.13 -10.53 -21.07
CA GLU A 183 16.54 -10.12 -21.02
C GLU A 183 16.80 -9.01 -22.06
N ASN A 184 17.70 -8.09 -21.71
CA ASN A 184 18.22 -6.94 -22.47
C ASN A 184 17.49 -5.60 -22.24
N ALA A 185 17.94 -4.88 -21.22
CA ALA A 185 17.95 -3.42 -21.24
C ALA A 185 19.18 -2.95 -20.44
N ASP A 186 20.18 -2.48 -21.18
CA ASP A 186 21.36 -1.83 -20.63
C ASP A 186 20.96 -0.75 -19.61
N GLU A 187 21.60 -0.78 -18.45
CA GLU A 187 21.49 0.20 -17.38
C GLU A 187 22.16 1.50 -17.84
N ASP A 188 21.45 2.31 -18.61
CA ASP A 188 21.89 3.64 -19.03
C ASP A 188 21.18 4.72 -18.20
N GLU A 189 21.89 5.24 -17.19
CA GLU A 189 21.42 6.19 -16.18
C GLU A 189 20.77 7.43 -16.82
N GLY A 190 19.47 7.64 -16.61
CA GLY A 190 18.75 8.83 -17.08
C GLY A 190 19.27 10.11 -16.41
N ARG A 191 19.28 11.22 -17.16
CA ARG A 191 19.79 12.51 -16.69
C ARG A 191 18.95 13.07 -15.55
N ASN A 192 19.56 13.91 -14.69
CA ASN A 192 18.87 14.50 -13.54
C ASN A 192 17.69 15.39 -13.99
N PRO A 193 16.65 15.61 -13.13
CA PRO A 193 15.49 16.43 -13.48
C PRO A 193 15.82 17.83 -14.03
N THR A 194 16.88 18.45 -13.54
CA THR A 194 17.40 19.77 -13.96
C THR A 194 18.16 19.72 -15.28
N GLU A 195 18.85 18.60 -15.56
CA GLU A 195 19.56 18.38 -16.82
C GLU A 195 18.58 18.11 -17.97
N ILE A 196 17.47 17.42 -17.69
CA ILE A 196 16.39 17.23 -18.68
C ILE A 196 15.77 18.58 -19.05
N GLU A 197 15.55 19.46 -18.06
CA GLU A 197 14.99 20.79 -18.29
C GLU A 197 15.97 21.68 -19.06
N SER A 198 17.26 21.66 -18.70
CA SER A 198 18.28 22.38 -19.46
C SER A 198 18.45 21.86 -20.89
N LEU A 199 18.40 20.55 -21.11
CA LEU A 199 18.47 19.98 -22.47
C LEU A 199 17.27 20.28 -23.33
N LEU A 200 16.10 20.44 -22.72
CA LEU A 200 14.90 20.86 -23.42
C LEU A 200 15.00 22.35 -23.79
N GLU A 201 15.54 23.17 -22.90
CA GLU A 201 15.86 24.58 -23.19
C GLU A 201 16.91 24.70 -24.30
N ASP A 202 18.00 23.93 -24.22
CA ASP A 202 19.06 23.88 -25.24
C ASP A 202 18.52 23.38 -26.59
N ALA A 203 17.68 22.33 -26.61
CA ALA A 203 17.11 21.78 -27.84
C ALA A 203 16.04 22.67 -28.48
N ASP A 204 15.27 23.40 -27.66
CA ASP A 204 14.34 24.43 -28.13
C ASP A 204 15.10 25.64 -28.71
N GLU A 205 16.28 25.99 -28.16
CA GLU A 205 17.19 26.99 -28.72
C GLU A 205 17.86 26.53 -30.03
N GLU A 206 18.15 25.23 -30.18
CA GLU A 206 18.71 24.63 -31.39
C GLU A 206 17.66 24.38 -32.51
N GLY A 207 16.37 24.58 -32.23
CA GLY A 207 15.29 24.43 -33.20
C GLY A 207 15.01 22.97 -33.61
N LEU A 208 15.37 22.01 -32.76
CA LEU A 208 15.13 20.60 -33.01
C LEU A 208 13.64 20.27 -32.92
N SER A 209 13.17 19.37 -33.79
CA SER A 209 11.79 18.89 -33.70
C SER A 209 11.64 18.04 -32.44
N LYS A 210 10.53 18.17 -31.69
CA LYS A 210 10.19 17.29 -30.55
C LYS A 210 10.30 15.80 -30.87
N TYR A 211 10.12 15.43 -32.15
CA TYR A 211 10.37 14.07 -32.63
C TYR A 211 11.83 13.63 -32.52
N GLN A 212 12.77 14.51 -32.88
CA GLN A 212 14.21 14.27 -32.78
C GLN A 212 14.63 14.16 -31.32
N ILE A 213 14.16 15.09 -30.48
CA ILE A 213 14.43 15.07 -29.03
C ILE A 213 13.94 13.75 -28.43
N ALA A 214 12.73 13.31 -28.77
CA ALA A 214 12.20 12.03 -28.28
C ALA A 214 12.99 10.78 -28.71
N LEU A 215 13.76 10.83 -29.79
CA LEU A 215 14.62 9.71 -30.17
C LEU A 215 15.87 9.64 -29.29
N GLU A 216 16.35 10.79 -28.80
CA GLU A 216 17.50 10.89 -27.91
C GLU A 216 17.16 10.65 -26.44
N LEU A 217 15.91 10.90 -26.04
CA LEU A 217 15.45 10.68 -24.67
C LEU A 217 15.48 9.20 -24.26
N LYS A 218 15.96 8.94 -23.05
CA LYS A 218 15.90 7.59 -22.44
C LYS A 218 14.49 7.25 -21.97
N VAL A 219 14.24 5.97 -21.69
CA VAL A 219 12.91 5.47 -21.29
C VAL A 219 12.35 6.20 -20.07
N ALA A 220 13.18 6.49 -19.06
CA ALA A 220 12.76 7.20 -17.85
C ALA A 220 12.32 8.65 -18.14
N GLU A 221 13.05 9.33 -19.03
CA GLU A 221 12.78 10.71 -19.44
C GLU A 221 11.49 10.77 -20.27
N LYS A 222 11.29 9.79 -21.16
CA LYS A 222 10.04 9.59 -21.91
C LYS A 222 8.84 9.36 -21.01
N ILE A 223 8.99 8.59 -19.93
CA ILE A 223 7.93 8.40 -18.92
C ILE A 223 7.57 9.73 -18.26
N LYS A 224 8.57 10.51 -17.83
CA LYS A 224 8.36 11.85 -17.23
C LYS A 224 7.64 12.77 -18.22
N MET A 225 8.12 12.80 -19.46
CA MET A 225 7.56 13.64 -20.51
C MET A 225 6.14 13.22 -20.90
N GLY A 226 5.82 11.92 -20.86
CA GLY A 226 4.45 11.45 -21.02
C GLY A 226 3.52 11.95 -19.91
N LEU A 227 4.01 12.04 -18.67
CA LEU A 227 3.23 12.43 -17.50
C LEU A 227 2.99 13.96 -17.40
N THR A 228 3.98 14.78 -17.73
CA THR A 228 3.92 16.25 -17.57
C THR A 228 3.79 17.02 -18.89
N GLY A 229 4.13 16.38 -20.01
CA GLY A 229 4.23 17.00 -21.32
C GLY A 229 2.90 17.50 -21.90
N ASP A 230 3.05 18.34 -22.92
CA ASP A 230 1.97 18.89 -23.72
C ASP A 230 1.33 17.84 -24.66
N LYS A 231 0.39 18.29 -25.49
CA LYS A 231 -0.33 17.40 -26.42
C LYS A 231 0.60 16.73 -27.43
N GLU A 232 1.65 17.40 -27.87
CA GLU A 232 2.59 16.88 -28.87
C GLU A 232 3.43 15.77 -28.27
N TRP A 233 3.98 16.00 -27.07
CA TRP A 233 4.69 14.99 -26.30
C TRP A 233 3.84 13.77 -26.02
N ARG A 234 2.58 13.92 -25.60
CA ARG A 234 1.67 12.78 -25.42
C ARG A 234 1.40 12.01 -26.70
N THR A 235 1.18 12.71 -27.82
CA THR A 235 0.92 12.09 -29.12
C THR A 235 2.11 11.25 -29.57
N LEU A 236 3.32 11.73 -29.28
CA LEU A 236 4.57 11.06 -29.60
C LEU A 236 4.82 9.87 -28.68
N MET A 237 4.71 10.07 -27.37
CA MET A 237 4.91 9.03 -26.35
C MET A 237 3.88 7.90 -26.43
N MET A 238 2.65 8.17 -26.90
CA MET A 238 1.66 7.12 -27.18
C MET A 238 2.04 6.19 -28.32
N LYS A 239 2.92 6.62 -29.23
CA LYS A 239 3.45 5.79 -30.33
C LYS A 239 4.74 5.07 -29.97
N ASP A 240 5.29 5.33 -28.78
CA ASP A 240 6.52 4.67 -28.32
C ASP A 240 6.30 3.16 -28.18
N ALA A 241 7.36 2.36 -28.37
CA ALA A 241 7.30 0.91 -28.25
C ALA A 241 7.11 0.46 -26.79
N ASN A 242 7.56 1.27 -25.82
CA ASN A 242 7.54 0.91 -24.42
C ASN A 242 6.15 1.12 -23.78
N LYS A 243 5.60 0.04 -23.22
CA LYS A 243 4.28 0.02 -22.56
C LYS A 243 4.22 0.93 -21.33
N LEU A 244 5.34 1.11 -20.61
CA LEU A 244 5.40 1.97 -19.43
C LEU A 244 5.27 3.45 -19.81
N VAL A 245 5.88 3.86 -20.92
CA VAL A 245 5.78 5.23 -21.47
C VAL A 245 4.32 5.50 -21.86
N GLN A 246 3.68 4.60 -22.62
CA GLN A 246 2.26 4.71 -22.98
C GLN A 246 1.36 4.79 -21.73
N GLY A 247 1.65 3.97 -20.71
CA GLY A 247 0.91 3.97 -19.44
C GLY A 247 1.05 5.29 -18.66
N ALA A 248 2.21 5.95 -18.74
CA ALA A 248 2.43 7.26 -18.13
C ALA A 248 1.61 8.35 -18.81
N VAL A 249 1.50 8.33 -20.14
CA VAL A 249 0.66 9.26 -20.89
C VAL A 249 -0.81 9.16 -20.47
N MET A 250 -1.33 7.94 -20.27
CA MET A 250 -2.70 7.73 -19.82
C MET A 250 -2.98 8.24 -18.40
N LYS A 251 -1.94 8.47 -17.58
CA LYS A 251 -2.05 9.05 -16.23
C LYS A 251 -1.89 10.57 -16.22
N ASN A 252 -1.57 11.19 -17.35
CA ASN A 252 -1.39 12.63 -17.44
C ASN A 252 -2.72 13.35 -17.15
N PRO A 253 -2.75 14.32 -16.22
CA PRO A 253 -3.98 15.02 -15.85
C PRO A 253 -4.59 15.86 -16.99
N ARG A 254 -3.82 16.15 -18.04
CA ARG A 254 -4.24 16.94 -19.21
C ARG A 254 -4.64 16.07 -20.41
N ILE A 255 -4.78 14.75 -20.24
CA ILE A 255 -5.20 13.86 -21.32
C ILE A 255 -6.66 14.16 -21.72
N SER A 256 -6.90 14.20 -23.02
CA SER A 256 -8.23 14.45 -23.59
C SER A 256 -8.96 13.14 -23.93
N ASP A 257 -10.29 13.19 -23.87
CA ASP A 257 -11.16 12.08 -24.32
C ASP A 257 -10.87 11.63 -25.75
N GLY A 258 -10.48 12.57 -26.62
CA GLY A 258 -10.12 12.29 -28.01
C GLY A 258 -8.88 11.41 -28.14
N GLU A 259 -7.85 11.68 -27.33
CA GLU A 259 -6.64 10.85 -27.26
C GLU A 259 -6.97 9.44 -26.74
N VAL A 260 -7.76 9.35 -25.67
CA VAL A 260 -8.21 8.06 -25.11
C VAL A 260 -9.03 7.24 -26.13
N LEU A 261 -9.87 7.91 -26.92
CA LEU A 261 -10.66 7.25 -27.96
C LEU A 261 -9.79 6.63 -29.05
N ILE A 262 -8.68 7.29 -29.42
CA ILE A 262 -7.71 6.74 -30.40
C ILE A 262 -7.11 5.45 -29.86
N VAL A 263 -6.72 5.43 -28.57
CA VAL A 263 -6.19 4.23 -27.90
C VAL A 263 -7.20 3.09 -27.85
N ALA A 264 -8.45 3.40 -27.49
CA ALA A 264 -9.51 2.40 -27.41
C ALA A 264 -9.92 1.81 -28.78
N LYS A 265 -9.76 2.59 -29.87
CA LYS A 265 -10.02 2.12 -31.24
C LYS A 265 -8.89 1.26 -31.79
N ASN A 266 -7.66 1.49 -31.33
CA ASN A 266 -6.51 0.75 -31.81
C ASN A 266 -6.49 -0.67 -31.24
N LYS A 267 -6.58 -1.68 -32.11
CA LYS A 267 -6.65 -3.10 -31.72
C LYS A 267 -5.31 -3.65 -31.18
N THR A 268 -4.20 -2.98 -31.49
CA THR A 268 -2.86 -3.42 -31.04
C THR A 268 -2.50 -2.89 -29.66
N SER A 269 -3.28 -1.94 -29.12
CA SER A 269 -3.10 -1.38 -27.78
C SER A 269 -2.91 -2.47 -26.73
N SER A 270 -2.04 -2.25 -25.74
CA SER A 270 -1.76 -3.22 -24.68
C SER A 270 -2.99 -3.45 -23.79
N ASP A 271 -3.04 -4.62 -23.14
CA ASP A 271 -4.14 -4.96 -22.21
C ASP A 271 -4.20 -3.97 -21.03
N ASP A 272 -3.03 -3.57 -20.53
CA ASP A 272 -2.88 -2.62 -19.43
C ASP A 272 -3.52 -1.26 -19.73
N LEU A 273 -3.36 -0.74 -20.95
CA LEU A 273 -3.99 0.54 -21.35
C LEU A 273 -5.51 0.41 -21.34
N ILE A 274 -6.05 -0.69 -21.87
CA ILE A 274 -7.50 -0.93 -21.87
C ILE A 274 -8.02 -1.07 -20.43
N ARG A 275 -7.26 -1.72 -19.55
CA ARG A 275 -7.60 -1.85 -18.12
C ARG A 275 -7.62 -0.49 -17.42
N LEU A 276 -6.66 0.38 -17.70
CA LEU A 276 -6.66 1.77 -17.21
C LEU A 276 -7.90 2.52 -17.69
N ILE A 277 -8.28 2.35 -18.95
CA ILE A 277 -9.49 2.99 -19.49
C ILE A 277 -10.75 2.49 -18.77
N LEU A 278 -10.83 1.19 -18.49
CA LEU A 278 -11.96 0.56 -17.80
C LEU A 278 -12.07 0.91 -16.30
N LEU A 279 -11.00 1.42 -15.68
CA LEU A 279 -11.01 1.84 -14.28
C LEU A 279 -11.58 3.25 -14.11
N ASN A 280 -11.37 4.12 -15.11
CA ASN A 280 -11.79 5.52 -15.07
C ASN A 280 -13.26 5.70 -15.45
N LYS A 281 -14.06 6.13 -14.47
CA LYS A 281 -15.51 6.30 -14.63
C LYS A 281 -15.89 7.40 -15.61
N ASP A 282 -15.06 8.45 -15.73
CA ASP A 282 -15.38 9.60 -16.60
C ASP A 282 -15.26 9.24 -18.07
N TRP A 283 -14.21 8.52 -18.47
CA TRP A 283 -14.07 8.03 -19.84
C TRP A 283 -15.16 7.02 -20.20
N ILE A 284 -15.59 6.20 -19.24
CA ILE A 284 -16.70 5.27 -19.46
C ILE A 284 -18.00 6.03 -19.71
N LYS A 285 -18.25 7.23 -19.19
CA LYS A 285 -19.49 7.97 -19.49
C LYS A 285 -19.62 8.27 -20.99
N ASN A 286 -18.50 8.50 -21.67
CA ASN A 286 -18.46 8.81 -23.09
C ASN A 286 -18.93 7.63 -23.95
N TYR A 287 -19.93 7.89 -24.80
CA TYR A 287 -20.57 6.88 -25.64
C TYR A 287 -19.59 6.26 -26.65
N GLU A 288 -18.74 7.07 -27.27
CA GLU A 288 -17.80 6.63 -28.31
C GLU A 288 -16.71 5.71 -27.72
N ILE A 289 -16.25 6.01 -26.50
CA ILE A 289 -15.28 5.18 -25.78
C ILE A 289 -15.92 3.84 -25.41
N LYS A 290 -17.15 3.84 -24.87
CA LYS A 290 -17.91 2.60 -24.60
C LYS A 290 -18.02 1.73 -25.85
N LYS A 291 -18.41 2.33 -26.98
CA LYS A 291 -18.54 1.63 -28.25
C LYS A 291 -17.22 1.02 -28.71
N ALA A 292 -16.12 1.76 -28.63
CA ALA A 292 -14.80 1.26 -28.98
C ALA A 292 -14.38 0.09 -28.08
N LEU A 293 -14.58 0.20 -26.77
CA LEU A 293 -14.25 -0.85 -25.80
C LEU A 293 -15.02 -2.16 -26.04
N VAL A 294 -16.29 -2.11 -26.44
CA VAL A 294 -17.09 -3.32 -26.74
C VAL A 294 -16.54 -4.08 -27.95
N VAL A 295 -15.98 -3.37 -28.93
CA VAL A 295 -15.40 -3.96 -30.15
C VAL A 295 -13.97 -4.44 -29.92
N HIS A 296 -13.27 -3.88 -28.94
CA HIS A 296 -11.84 -4.12 -28.73
C HIS A 296 -11.54 -5.57 -28.24
N PRO A 297 -10.57 -6.28 -28.85
CA PRO A 297 -10.31 -7.69 -28.56
C PRO A 297 -9.79 -7.98 -27.14
N LYS A 298 -9.05 -7.03 -26.55
CA LYS A 298 -8.48 -7.16 -25.19
C LYS A 298 -9.42 -6.68 -24.08
N THR A 299 -10.64 -6.27 -24.39
CA THR A 299 -11.60 -5.89 -23.34
C THR A 299 -12.11 -7.16 -22.65
N PRO A 300 -12.06 -7.24 -21.30
CA PRO A 300 -12.64 -8.34 -20.56
C PRO A 300 -14.12 -8.53 -20.91
N VAL A 301 -14.49 -9.74 -21.34
CA VAL A 301 -15.84 -10.09 -21.80
C VAL A 301 -16.95 -9.65 -20.83
N PRO A 302 -16.84 -9.82 -19.49
CA PRO A 302 -17.90 -9.39 -18.57
C PRO A 302 -18.18 -7.88 -18.62
N LYS A 303 -17.15 -7.06 -18.84
CA LYS A 303 -17.30 -5.60 -18.96
C LYS A 303 -17.91 -5.24 -20.31
N ALA A 304 -17.46 -5.86 -21.39
CA ALA A 304 -18.02 -5.65 -22.74
C ALA A 304 -19.53 -5.96 -22.78
N LEU A 305 -19.96 -7.09 -22.22
CA LEU A 305 -21.38 -7.48 -22.18
C LEU A 305 -22.27 -6.45 -21.46
N ARG A 306 -21.78 -5.84 -20.37
CA ARG A 306 -22.51 -4.79 -19.65
C ARG A 306 -22.70 -3.53 -20.49
N TYR A 307 -21.79 -3.24 -21.41
CA TYR A 307 -21.86 -2.02 -22.22
C TYR A 307 -22.77 -2.18 -23.45
N ILE A 308 -23.04 -3.40 -23.92
CA ILE A 308 -23.94 -3.66 -25.06
C ILE A 308 -25.33 -3.06 -24.84
N SER A 309 -25.88 -3.18 -23.61
CA SER A 309 -27.21 -2.65 -23.27
C SER A 309 -27.29 -1.12 -23.33
N PHE A 310 -26.17 -0.41 -23.39
CA PHE A 310 -26.13 1.05 -23.50
C PHE A 310 -25.95 1.54 -24.93
N LEU A 311 -25.69 0.65 -25.89
CA LEU A 311 -25.51 1.02 -27.29
C LEU A 311 -26.84 1.34 -27.99
N THR A 312 -26.76 2.16 -29.04
CA THR A 312 -27.91 2.50 -29.89
C THR A 312 -28.33 1.31 -30.76
N MET A 313 -29.57 1.31 -31.23
CA MET A 313 -30.11 0.25 -32.11
C MET A 313 -29.28 0.05 -33.39
N LYS A 314 -28.79 1.15 -33.98
CA LYS A 314 -27.94 1.11 -35.18
C LYS A 314 -26.62 0.40 -34.89
N ASP A 315 -25.98 0.72 -33.76
CA ASP A 315 -24.69 0.16 -33.38
C ASP A 315 -24.79 -1.31 -32.97
N ILE A 316 -25.84 -1.71 -32.24
CA ILE A 316 -26.09 -3.13 -31.91
C ILE A 316 -26.29 -3.95 -33.20
N LYS A 317 -27.04 -3.42 -34.18
CA LYS A 317 -27.22 -4.07 -35.48
C LYS A 317 -25.88 -4.25 -36.20
N ASN A 318 -25.00 -3.25 -36.18
CA ASN A 318 -23.65 -3.35 -36.75
C ASN A 318 -22.78 -4.37 -35.98
N LEU A 319 -22.83 -4.36 -34.65
CA LEU A 319 -22.11 -5.29 -33.78
C LEU A 319 -22.50 -6.74 -34.04
N SER A 320 -23.80 -6.99 -34.26
CA SER A 320 -24.37 -8.33 -34.51
C SER A 320 -23.90 -8.96 -35.83
N LYS A 321 -23.50 -8.14 -36.82
CA LYS A 321 -23.05 -8.56 -38.14
C LYS A 321 -21.54 -8.59 -38.28
N SER A 322 -20.83 -7.92 -37.39
CA SER A 322 -19.37 -7.78 -37.46
C SER A 322 -18.68 -9.11 -37.15
N ARG A 323 -17.74 -9.51 -38.02
CA ARG A 323 -16.84 -10.65 -37.81
C ARG A 323 -15.56 -10.29 -37.03
N GLN A 324 -15.38 -9.01 -36.70
CA GLN A 324 -14.16 -8.47 -36.11
C GLN A 324 -14.14 -8.54 -34.58
N ILE A 325 -15.11 -9.22 -33.97
CA ILE A 325 -15.39 -9.18 -32.52
C ILE A 325 -15.53 -10.62 -32.03
N SER A 326 -15.25 -10.86 -30.75
CA SER A 326 -15.52 -12.14 -30.09
C SER A 326 -16.95 -12.64 -30.34
N ASN A 327 -17.09 -13.92 -30.72
CA ASN A 327 -18.37 -14.56 -31.01
C ASN A 327 -19.38 -14.44 -29.86
N ILE A 328 -18.89 -14.41 -28.61
CA ILE A 328 -19.72 -14.26 -27.41
C ILE A 328 -20.39 -12.88 -27.41
N VAL A 329 -19.63 -11.83 -27.69
CA VAL A 329 -20.12 -10.44 -27.74
C VAL A 329 -21.08 -10.26 -28.92
N ALA A 330 -20.78 -10.82 -30.09
CA ALA A 330 -21.66 -10.78 -31.26
C ALA A 330 -22.99 -11.52 -31.03
N SER A 331 -22.96 -12.68 -30.36
CA SER A 331 -24.16 -13.43 -29.98
C SER A 331 -25.01 -12.67 -28.96
N ALA A 332 -24.37 -12.08 -27.94
CA ALA A 332 -25.06 -11.24 -26.96
C ALA A 332 -25.72 -10.01 -27.61
N ALA A 333 -25.06 -9.39 -28.59
CA ALA A 333 -25.60 -8.28 -29.36
C ALA A 333 -26.85 -8.68 -30.17
N ARG A 334 -26.87 -9.86 -30.81
CA ARG A 334 -28.06 -10.40 -31.50
C ARG A 334 -29.23 -10.58 -30.55
N LYS A 335 -28.98 -11.20 -29.38
CA LYS A 335 -30.00 -11.41 -28.36
C LYS A 335 -30.58 -10.09 -27.84
N GLU A 336 -29.74 -9.08 -27.65
CA GLU A 336 -30.20 -7.76 -27.22
C GLU A 336 -30.99 -7.03 -28.32
N LEU A 337 -30.60 -7.18 -29.59
CA LEU A 337 -31.34 -6.64 -30.73
C LEU A 337 -32.75 -7.23 -30.83
N GLU A 338 -32.89 -8.56 -30.73
CA GLU A 338 -34.17 -9.26 -30.76
C GLU A 338 -35.11 -8.80 -29.64
N LYS A 339 -34.57 -8.65 -28.41
CA LYS A 339 -35.35 -8.13 -27.27
C LYS A 339 -35.91 -6.75 -27.54
N ARG A 340 -35.11 -5.85 -28.13
CA ARG A 340 -35.56 -4.47 -28.41
C ARG A 340 -36.56 -4.41 -29.56
N ILE A 341 -36.43 -5.27 -30.57
CA ILE A 341 -37.42 -5.38 -31.65
C ILE A 341 -38.75 -5.89 -31.11
N LYS A 342 -38.74 -6.95 -30.28
CA LYS A 342 -39.96 -7.46 -29.63
C LYS A 342 -40.66 -6.42 -28.74
N LYS A 343 -39.90 -5.55 -28.09
CA LYS A 343 -40.42 -4.47 -27.24
C LYS A 343 -40.97 -3.26 -28.03
N GLN A 344 -40.57 -3.08 -29.28
CA GLN A 344 -41.09 -2.01 -30.14
C GLN A 344 -42.25 -2.47 -31.04
N GLY A 345 -42.39 -3.79 -31.27
CA GLY A 345 -43.43 -4.39 -32.11
C GLY A 345 -44.65 -4.90 -31.36
N GLY A 346 -44.75 -4.66 -30.06
CA GLY A 346 -45.94 -4.84 -29.22
C GLY A 346 -46.21 -3.56 -28.47
#